data_AF-A0A0N4Y980-F1
#
_entry.id   AF-A0A0N4Y980-F1
#
_cell.length_a   1.000
_cell.length_b   1.000
_cell.length_c   1.000
_cell.angle_alpha   90.00
_cell.angle_beta   90.00
_cell.angle_gamma   90.00
#
_symmetry.space_group_name_H-M   'P 1'
#
loop_
_entity.id
_entity.type
_entity.pdbx_description
1 polymer ?
#
loop_
_entity_poly.entity_id
_entity_poly.type
_entity_poly.pdbx_seq_one_letter_code
_entity_poly.pdbx_strand_id
1 'polypeptide(L)'
;MNKKTKSPEELVVCHDCGRSAHPTCLNFNDNVPVIIKRYGWQCIECKSCTICGTSENDDKLLFCDDCDRGYHTYCFVPAMKSLPENEYSCELCIKTFGSKASAAGKGKQQATTIE
;
A
#
# COMPACT_ATOMS: atom_id res chain seq x y z
N MET A 1 -3.75 10.62 21.83
CA MET A 1 -5.12 11.18 21.65
C MET A 1 -5.20 11.69 20.23
N ASN A 2 -6.14 11.16 19.44
CA ASN A 2 -6.36 11.62 18.08
C ASN A 2 -7.22 12.89 18.09
N LYS A 3 -6.70 13.97 17.51
CA LYS A 3 -7.40 15.27 17.45
C LYS A 3 -8.54 15.30 16.43
N LYS A 4 -8.47 14.48 15.37
CA LYS A 4 -9.48 14.35 14.31
C LYS A 4 -10.71 13.60 14.83
N THR A 5 -10.51 12.47 15.51
CA THR A 5 -11.61 11.64 16.02
C THR A 5 -12.00 11.95 17.47
N LYS A 6 -11.16 12.70 18.21
CA LYS A 6 -11.30 12.95 19.65
C LYS A 6 -11.30 11.68 20.51
N SER A 7 -10.73 10.58 20.00
CA SER A 7 -10.61 9.31 20.70
C SER A 7 -9.15 8.87 20.86
N PRO A 8 -8.82 8.04 21.87
CA PRO A 8 -7.54 7.33 21.89
C PRO A 8 -7.42 6.40 20.69
N GLU A 9 -6.24 6.38 20.06
CA GLU A 9 -5.91 5.50 18.95
C GLU A 9 -4.41 5.18 19.03
N GLU A 10 -4.06 3.92 18.76
CA GLU A 10 -2.67 3.47 18.72
C GLU A 10 -1.94 4.09 17.53
N LEU A 11 -0.70 4.54 17.75
CA LEU A 11 0.11 5.13 16.68
C LEU A 11 0.78 4.04 15.85
N VAL A 12 0.89 4.30 14.55
CA VAL A 12 1.84 3.61 13.68
C VAL A 12 3.15 4.38 13.71
N VAL A 13 4.28 3.67 13.68
CA VAL A 13 5.62 4.26 13.79
C VAL A 13 6.46 3.79 12.61
N CYS A 14 7.07 4.74 11.90
CA CYS A 14 7.96 4.46 10.80
C CYS A 14 9.18 3.70 11.32
N HIS A 15 9.47 2.55 10.72
CA HIS A 15 10.59 1.71 11.08
C HIS A 15 11.95 2.41 10.88
N ASP A 16 12.05 3.28 9.88
CA ASP A 16 13.33 3.86 9.48
C ASP A 16 13.66 5.17 10.21
N CYS A 17 12.65 6.01 10.48
CA CYS A 17 12.86 7.36 11.02
C CYS A 17 12.12 7.65 12.31
N GLY A 18 11.30 6.71 12.82
CA GLY A 18 10.55 6.87 14.07
C GLY A 18 9.38 7.86 14.02
N ARG A 19 9.11 8.52 12.89
CA ARG A 19 7.91 9.36 12.73
C ARG A 19 6.66 8.52 12.97
N SER A 20 5.71 9.08 13.72
CA SER A 20 4.49 8.37 14.12
C SER A 20 3.24 9.12 13.70
N ALA A 21 2.18 8.39 13.37
CA ALA A 21 0.87 8.97 13.05
C ALA A 21 -0.26 8.06 13.52
N HIS A 22 -1.47 8.62 13.65
CA HIS A 22 -2.66 7.79 13.85
C HIS A 22 -3.09 7.18 12.49
N PRO A 23 -3.43 5.89 12.40
CA PRO A 23 -3.99 5.28 11.19
C PRO A 23 -5.10 6.10 10.53
N THR A 24 -6.08 6.58 11.30
CA THR A 24 -7.20 7.37 10.75
C THR A 24 -6.79 8.78 10.30
N CYS A 25 -5.67 9.32 10.79
CA CYS A 25 -5.08 10.55 10.27
C CYS A 25 -4.39 10.33 8.91
N LEU A 26 -3.88 9.13 8.66
CA LEU A 26 -3.31 8.71 7.37
C LEU A 26 -4.38 8.17 6.40
N ASN A 27 -5.65 8.13 6.81
CA ASN A 27 -6.76 7.53 6.07
C ASN A 27 -6.54 6.05 5.73
N PHE A 28 -5.87 5.31 6.62
CA PHE A 28 -5.75 3.85 6.48
C PHE A 28 -7.11 3.17 6.63
N ASN A 29 -7.33 2.14 5.80
CA ASN A 29 -8.46 1.23 5.96
C ASN A 29 -8.18 0.22 7.11
N ASP A 30 -9.15 -0.63 7.42
CA ASP A 30 -9.03 -1.61 8.53
C ASP A 30 -7.96 -2.68 8.29
N ASN A 31 -7.52 -2.89 7.03
CA ASN A 31 -6.51 -3.89 6.68
C ASN A 31 -5.09 -3.42 7.01
N VAL A 32 -4.76 -2.14 6.76
CA VAL A 32 -3.39 -1.62 6.92
C VAL A 32 -2.86 -1.83 8.35
N PRO A 33 -3.54 -1.39 9.43
CA PRO A 33 -3.03 -1.50 10.81
C PRO A 33 -2.81 -2.95 11.26
N VAL A 34 -3.58 -3.90 10.72
CA VAL A 34 -3.44 -5.33 11.04
C VAL A 34 -2.13 -5.89 10.47
N ILE A 35 -1.78 -5.44 9.26
CA ILE A 35 -0.74 -6.07 8.47
C ILE A 35 0.61 -5.39 8.71
N ILE A 36 0.66 -4.05 8.87
CA ILE A 36 1.90 -3.31 9.20
C ILE A 36 2.51 -3.68 10.56
N LYS A 37 1.75 -4.30 11.46
CA LYS A 37 2.32 -4.85 12.70
C LYS A 37 3.27 -6.03 12.43
N ARG A 38 3.22 -6.62 11.23
CA ARG A 38 4.00 -7.80 10.82
C ARG A 38 5.22 -7.46 9.96
N TYR A 39 5.30 -6.26 9.39
CA TYR A 39 6.46 -5.78 8.63
C TYR A 39 6.62 -4.28 8.86
N GLY A 40 7.85 -3.81 9.05
CA GLY A 40 8.11 -2.41 9.39
C GLY A 40 7.51 -1.44 8.39
N TRP A 41 6.47 -0.71 8.81
CA TRP A 41 5.88 0.35 8.00
C TRP A 41 6.88 1.49 7.81
N GLN A 42 6.93 2.06 6.60
CA GLN A 42 7.70 3.25 6.28
C GLN A 42 6.75 4.44 6.12
N CYS A 43 7.05 5.61 6.67
CA CYS A 43 6.28 6.82 6.35
C CYS A 43 6.49 7.25 4.89
N ILE A 44 5.70 8.21 4.41
CA ILE A 44 5.77 8.71 3.02
C ILE A 44 7.19 9.11 2.59
N GLU A 45 7.93 9.82 3.46
CA GLU A 45 9.32 10.26 3.18
C GLU A 45 10.34 9.12 3.16
N CYS A 46 10.02 7.97 3.75
CA CYS A 46 10.94 6.81 3.83
C CYS A 46 10.48 5.69 2.89
N LYS A 47 9.39 5.88 2.14
CA LYS A 47 8.79 4.79 1.40
C LYS A 47 9.75 4.31 0.31
N SER A 48 10.00 3.01 0.31
CA SER A 48 10.80 2.34 -0.70
C SER A 48 9.97 1.29 -1.45
N CYS A 49 10.38 1.00 -2.68
CA CYS A 49 9.80 -0.08 -3.44
C CYS A 49 10.15 -1.43 -2.82
N THR A 50 9.15 -2.26 -2.58
CA THR A 50 9.31 -3.61 -2.02
C THR A 50 10.10 -4.56 -2.93
N ILE A 51 10.20 -4.25 -4.23
CA ILE A 51 10.88 -5.09 -5.22
C ILE A 51 12.36 -4.69 -5.36
N CYS A 52 12.66 -3.41 -5.57
CA CYS A 52 14.04 -2.94 -5.80
C CYS A 52 14.71 -2.30 -4.58
N GLY A 53 13.97 -2.00 -3.51
CA GLY A 53 14.48 -1.40 -2.29
C GLY A 53 14.79 0.11 -2.38
N THR A 54 14.58 0.75 -3.53
CA THR A 54 14.87 2.18 -3.73
C THR A 54 13.63 3.05 -3.52
N SER A 55 13.84 4.32 -3.17
CA SER A 55 12.82 5.36 -3.08
C SER A 55 12.91 6.36 -4.25
N GLU A 56 13.67 6.05 -5.30
CA GLU A 56 13.85 6.89 -6.48
C GLU A 56 12.66 6.78 -7.43
N ASN A 57 12.31 7.85 -8.16
CA ASN A 57 11.12 7.88 -9.06
C ASN A 57 9.81 7.68 -8.27
N ASP A 58 9.64 8.47 -7.22
CA ASP A 58 8.47 8.49 -6.34
C ASP A 58 7.15 8.74 -7.09
N ASP A 59 7.18 9.50 -8.20
CA ASP A 59 6.07 9.70 -9.12
C ASP A 59 5.56 8.41 -9.81
N LYS A 60 6.34 7.34 -9.73
CA LYS A 60 6.01 5.99 -10.23
C LYS A 60 5.85 4.97 -9.11
N LEU A 61 5.95 5.39 -7.84
CA LEU A 61 5.85 4.52 -6.67
C LEU A 61 4.40 4.41 -6.18
N LEU A 62 3.75 3.29 -6.47
CA LEU A 62 2.39 2.98 -6.03
C LEU A 62 2.38 2.47 -4.59
N PHE A 63 1.39 2.89 -3.82
CA PHE A 63 1.14 2.35 -2.48
C PHE A 63 -0.05 1.40 -2.53
N CYS A 64 0.08 0.25 -1.88
CA CYS A 64 -1.04 -0.68 -1.72
C CYS A 64 -2.02 -0.15 -0.66
N ASP A 65 -3.31 -0.07 -0.98
CA ASP A 65 -4.33 0.46 -0.06
C ASP A 65 -4.55 -0.41 1.19
N ASP A 66 -4.14 -1.68 1.16
CA ASP A 66 -4.34 -2.64 2.26
C ASP A 66 -3.10 -2.85 3.14
N CYS A 67 -1.95 -2.29 2.76
CA CYS A 67 -0.71 -2.51 3.51
C CYS A 67 0.29 -1.35 3.41
N ASP A 68 0.01 -0.35 2.58
CA ASP A 68 0.85 0.81 2.39
C ASP A 68 2.29 0.46 1.94
N ARG A 69 2.56 -0.75 1.41
CA ARG A 69 3.84 -1.06 0.77
C ARG A 69 3.98 -0.31 -0.54
N GLY A 70 5.19 0.18 -0.83
CA GLY A 70 5.53 0.83 -2.09
C GLY A 70 5.92 -0.18 -3.18
N TYR A 71 5.52 0.10 -4.42
CA TYR A 71 5.89 -0.67 -5.62
C TYR A 71 6.04 0.27 -6.82
N HIS A 72 7.20 0.29 -7.46
CA HIS A 72 7.31 0.98 -8.73
C HIS A 72 6.50 0.25 -9.80
N THR A 73 5.75 0.99 -10.60
CA THR A 73 4.97 0.45 -11.74
C THR A 73 5.83 -0.37 -12.71
N TYR A 74 7.09 0.00 -12.89
CA TYR A 74 8.03 -0.69 -13.76
C TYR A 74 8.77 -1.86 -13.10
N CYS A 75 8.68 -2.04 -11.78
CA CYS A 75 9.30 -3.16 -11.09
C CYS A 75 8.46 -4.45 -11.14
N PHE A 76 7.20 -4.37 -11.55
CA PHE A 76 6.36 -5.56 -11.78
C PHE A 76 6.84 -6.37 -12.98
N VAL A 77 6.52 -7.66 -12.99
CA VAL A 77 6.78 -8.56 -14.13
C VAL A 77 5.47 -9.26 -14.52
N PRO A 78 4.85 -8.90 -15.66
CA PRO A 78 5.22 -7.80 -16.56
C PRO A 78 5.03 -6.42 -15.91
N ALA A 79 5.74 -5.41 -16.41
CA ALA A 79 5.60 -4.03 -15.94
C ALA A 79 4.15 -3.54 -16.09
N MET A 80 3.70 -2.76 -15.13
CA MET A 80 2.35 -2.20 -15.12
C MET A 80 2.23 -1.12 -16.20
N LYS A 81 1.31 -1.31 -17.15
CA LYS A 81 1.14 -0.42 -18.31
C LYS A 81 0.47 0.92 -17.98
N SER A 82 -0.38 0.94 -16.95
CA SER A 82 -1.14 2.11 -16.53
C SER A 82 -1.36 2.05 -15.03
N LEU A 83 -1.45 3.22 -14.38
CA LEU A 83 -1.84 3.28 -12.98
C LEU A 83 -3.26 2.70 -12.80
N PRO A 84 -3.56 2.08 -11.65
CA PRO A 84 -4.91 1.65 -11.33
C PRO A 84 -5.86 2.86 -11.33
N GLU A 85 -7.02 2.73 -11.97
CA GLU A 85 -8.06 3.77 -11.98
C GLU A 85 -8.76 3.92 -10.61
N ASN A 86 -8.69 2.87 -9.79
CA ASN A 86 -9.31 2.77 -8.47
C ASN A 86 -8.26 2.26 -7.46
N GLU A 87 -8.74 1.79 -6.31
CA GLU A 87 -7.90 1.17 -5.27
C GLU A 87 -7.03 0.03 -5.83
N TYR A 88 -5.83 -0.08 -5.26
CA TYR A 88 -4.80 -1.05 -5.60
C TYR A 88 -4.45 -1.91 -4.37
N SER A 89 -4.68 -3.21 -4.49
CA SER A 89 -4.17 -4.21 -3.55
C SER A 89 -3.01 -4.96 -4.17
N CYS A 90 -1.85 -5.00 -3.49
CA CYS A 90 -0.76 -5.85 -3.93
C CYS A 90 -1.13 -7.34 -3.81
N GLU A 91 -0.42 -8.19 -4.57
CA GLU A 91 -0.67 -9.64 -4.62
C GLU A 91 -0.67 -10.31 -3.23
N LEU A 92 0.17 -9.83 -2.31
CA LEU A 92 0.21 -10.31 -0.92
C LEU A 92 -1.10 -10.00 -0.19
N CYS A 93 -1.67 -8.81 -0.39
CA CYS A 93 -2.93 -8.40 0.24
C CYS A 93 -4.12 -9.11 -0.38
N ILE A 94 -4.14 -9.29 -1.70
CA ILE A 94 -5.20 -10.07 -2.37
C ILE A 94 -5.22 -11.50 -1.79
N LYS A 95 -4.06 -12.15 -1.66
CA LYS A 95 -3.95 -13.48 -1.04
C LYS A 95 -4.33 -13.50 0.44
N THR A 96 -4.01 -12.44 1.18
CA THR A 96 -4.23 -12.37 2.63
C THR A 96 -5.68 -12.06 2.98
N PHE A 97 -6.32 -11.14 2.26
CA PHE A 97 -7.64 -10.61 2.61
C PHE A 97 -8.76 -11.13 1.72
N GLY A 98 -8.45 -11.73 0.56
CA GLY A 98 -9.45 -12.29 -0.35
C GLY A 98 -10.48 -11.23 -0.74
N SER A 99 -11.77 -11.50 -0.51
CA SER A 99 -12.87 -10.56 -0.77
C SER A 99 -12.85 -9.29 0.07
N LYS A 100 -11.98 -9.21 1.10
CA LYS A 100 -11.80 -8.02 1.95
C LYS A 100 -10.66 -7.12 1.49
N ALA A 101 -9.88 -7.50 0.48
CA ALA A 101 -8.88 -6.60 -0.08
C ALA A 101 -9.60 -5.42 -0.77
N SER A 102 -9.03 -4.23 -0.69
CA SER A 102 -9.60 -3.02 -1.32
C SER A 102 -9.91 -3.22 -2.81
N ALA A 103 -9.00 -3.83 -3.56
CA ALA A 103 -9.19 -4.14 -4.98
C ALA A 103 -9.92 -5.49 -5.26
N ALA A 104 -10.50 -6.14 -4.23
CA ALA A 104 -11.16 -7.43 -4.41
C ALA A 104 -12.47 -7.28 -5.19
N GLY A 105 -12.49 -7.77 -6.44
CA GLY A 105 -13.73 -7.83 -7.21
C GLY A 105 -13.62 -7.49 -8.70
N LYS A 106 -12.45 -7.13 -9.22
CA LYS A 106 -12.24 -7.02 -10.68
C LYS A 106 -11.18 -8.00 -11.16
N GLY A 107 -11.57 -9.28 -11.17
CA GLY A 107 -10.84 -10.30 -11.89
C GLY A 107 -10.69 -9.94 -13.37
N LYS A 108 -9.45 -10.03 -13.84
CA LYS A 108 -9.01 -10.04 -15.25
C LYS A 108 -9.07 -8.70 -16.00
N GLN A 109 -8.01 -7.91 -15.91
CA GLN A 109 -7.47 -7.33 -17.15
C GLN A 109 -6.63 -8.41 -17.81
N GLN A 110 -7.33 -9.24 -18.58
CA GLN A 110 -6.74 -10.23 -19.48
C GLN A 110 -5.93 -9.45 -20.52
N ALA A 111 -4.65 -9.80 -20.68
CA ALA A 111 -3.89 -9.41 -21.85
C ALA A 111 -4.66 -9.87 -23.09
N THR A 112 -5.27 -8.95 -23.82
CA THR A 112 -5.87 -9.25 -25.13
C THR A 112 -4.73 -9.43 -26.13
N THR A 113 -4.62 -10.65 -26.64
CA THR A 113 -3.80 -11.03 -27.78
C THR A 113 -4.07 -10.08 -28.96
N ILE A 114 -3.00 -9.68 -29.63
CA ILE A 114 -3.04 -8.92 -30.89
C ILE A 114 -3.16 -9.96 -32.02
N GLU A 115 -4.17 -9.82 -32.88
CA GLU A 115 -4.08 -10.20 -34.30
C GLU A 115 -3.99 -8.91 -35.13
#